data_AF-A0A2V7GM33-F1
#
_entry.id   AF-A0A2V7GM33-F1
#
_cell.length_a   1.000
_cell.length_b   1.000
_cell.length_c   1.000
_cell.angle_alpha   90.00
_cell.angle_beta   90.00
_cell.angle_gamma   90.00
#
_symmetry.space_group_name_H-M   'P 1'
#
loop_
_entity.id
_entity.type
_entity.pdbx_description
1 polymer ?
#
loop_
_entity_poly.entity_id
_entity_poly.type
_entity_poly.pdbx_seq_one_letter_code
_entity_poly.pdbx_strand_id
1 'polypeptide(L)'
;MNEEAFNQSVRKFLKHFGVTAQREIEKSVDTALAAGRLKGTETLKARARLEIQGLPTDLVIGREQYYDIDGTSAGALREGIRRLGPKDASGTSLDAVTVWDLQWTYKAVPVSAADSSCALQDLKVTLNVTVTLPRWTPPASVSASLRESWRTYLQHVRVHEAGHRAIAERNAADLYRALLGLRAATCAQLDSQASRTGEDIVADGRSRNRAYDVETKYGQTQGVVLGP
;
A
#
# COMPACT_ATOMS: atom_id res chain seq x y z
N MET A 1 26.35 5.59 -10.11
CA MET A 1 25.11 5.83 -10.89
C MET A 1 24.71 7.29 -10.67
N ASN A 2 24.37 8.04 -11.72
CA ASN A 2 23.83 9.38 -11.53
C ASN A 2 22.35 9.25 -11.13
N GLU A 3 22.05 9.58 -9.88
CA GLU A 3 20.73 9.42 -9.26
C GLU A 3 19.67 10.33 -9.90
N GLU A 4 20.06 11.53 -10.33
CA GLU A 4 19.17 12.48 -11.01
C GLU A 4 18.78 11.97 -12.40
N ALA A 5 19.74 11.45 -13.15
CA ALA A 5 19.51 10.87 -14.48
C ALA A 5 18.63 9.60 -14.40
N PHE A 6 18.85 8.77 -13.39
CA PHE A 6 18.02 7.60 -13.11
C PHE A 6 16.58 8.00 -12.75
N ASN A 7 16.41 8.97 -11.85
CA ASN A 7 15.08 9.44 -11.47
C ASN A 7 14.32 10.06 -12.66
N GLN A 8 15.00 10.76 -13.55
CA GLN A 8 14.39 11.26 -14.78
C GLN A 8 13.95 10.14 -15.73
N SER A 9 14.75 9.09 -15.90
CA SER A 9 14.40 7.98 -16.79
C SER A 9 13.20 7.20 -16.27
N VAL A 10 13.15 6.93 -14.96
CA VAL A 10 12.00 6.29 -14.30
C VAL A 10 10.73 7.13 -14.47
N ARG A 11 10.79 8.45 -14.23
CA ARG A 11 9.61 9.33 -14.41
C ARG A 11 9.10 9.34 -15.85
N LYS A 12 10.00 9.41 -16.84
CA LYS A 12 9.61 9.36 -18.26
C LYS A 12 8.94 8.04 -18.61
N PHE A 13 9.51 6.93 -18.15
CA PHE A 13 8.94 5.60 -18.34
C PHE A 13 7.54 5.48 -17.74
N LEU A 14 7.36 5.84 -16.46
CA LEU A 14 6.07 5.75 -15.77
C LEU A 14 5.00 6.66 -16.43
N LYS A 15 5.40 7.85 -16.88
CA LYS A 15 4.50 8.75 -17.60
C LYS A 15 4.03 8.14 -18.93
N HIS A 16 4.96 7.57 -19.70
CA HIS A 16 4.62 6.92 -20.97
C HIS A 16 3.72 5.71 -20.76
N PHE A 17 4.04 4.86 -19.78
CA PHE A 17 3.23 3.70 -19.41
C PHE A 17 1.82 4.12 -18.99
N GLY A 18 1.70 5.09 -18.07
CA GLY A 18 0.40 5.53 -17.56
C GLY A 18 -0.52 6.08 -18.64
N VAL A 19 -0.01 6.95 -19.53
CA VAL A 19 -0.82 7.52 -20.64
C VAL A 19 -1.25 6.43 -21.63
N THR A 20 -0.38 5.47 -21.91
CA THR A 20 -0.69 4.37 -22.84
C THR A 20 -1.72 3.42 -22.23
N ALA A 21 -1.52 3.04 -20.96
CA ALA A 21 -2.45 2.18 -20.24
C ALA A 21 -3.84 2.81 -20.13
N GLN A 22 -3.94 4.11 -19.84
CA GLN A 22 -5.21 4.83 -19.82
C GLN A 22 -5.96 4.69 -21.16
N ARG A 23 -5.29 5.00 -22.28
CA ARG A 23 -5.90 4.92 -23.62
C ARG A 23 -6.40 3.52 -23.96
N GLU A 24 -5.62 2.50 -23.64
CA GLU A 24 -6.01 1.11 -23.91
C GLU A 24 -7.16 0.65 -23.00
N ILE A 25 -7.22 1.13 -21.75
CA ILE A 25 -8.36 0.88 -20.84
C ILE A 25 -9.62 1.53 -21.41
N GLU A 26 -9.58 2.82 -21.75
CA GLU A 26 -10.71 3.56 -22.33
C GLU A 26 -11.24 2.86 -23.58
N LYS A 27 -10.35 2.56 -24.54
CA LYS A 27 -10.69 1.83 -25.77
C LYS A 27 -11.32 0.46 -25.50
N SER A 28 -10.80 -0.29 -24.52
CA SER A 28 -11.31 -1.61 -24.17
C SER A 28 -12.69 -1.54 -23.52
N VAL A 29 -12.92 -0.54 -22.66
CA VAL A 29 -14.22 -0.28 -22.04
C VAL A 29 -15.24 0.13 -23.10
N ASP A 30 -14.90 1.06 -23.99
CA ASP A 30 -15.77 1.50 -25.08
C ASP A 30 -16.17 0.35 -26.01
N THR A 31 -15.20 -0.51 -26.35
CA THR A 31 -15.45 -1.71 -27.17
C THR A 31 -16.43 -2.66 -26.46
N ALA A 32 -16.28 -2.85 -25.15
CA ALA A 32 -17.14 -3.75 -24.38
C ALA A 32 -18.54 -3.17 -24.16
N LEU A 33 -18.69 -1.84 -24.03
CA LEU A 33 -19.98 -1.14 -24.04
C LEU A 33 -20.69 -1.30 -25.39
N ALA A 34 -19.99 -1.06 -26.50
CA ALA A 34 -20.53 -1.20 -27.85
C ALA A 34 -20.96 -2.66 -28.15
N ALA A 35 -20.24 -3.63 -27.61
CA ALA A 35 -20.56 -5.06 -27.72
C ALA A 35 -21.65 -5.54 -26.73
N GLY A 36 -22.21 -4.66 -25.90
CA GLY A 36 -23.21 -5.00 -24.88
C GLY A 36 -22.71 -5.89 -23.75
N ARG A 37 -21.39 -6.04 -23.60
CA ARG A 37 -20.77 -6.81 -22.51
C ARG A 37 -20.68 -6.01 -21.22
N LEU A 38 -20.68 -4.69 -21.31
CA LEU A 38 -20.76 -3.77 -20.17
C LEU A 38 -22.02 -2.91 -20.26
N LYS A 39 -22.58 -2.56 -19.10
CA LYS A 39 -23.74 -1.67 -18.98
C LYS A 39 -23.37 -0.22 -18.67
N GLY A 40 -22.10 0.04 -18.34
CA GLY A 40 -21.59 1.39 -18.03
C GLY A 40 -21.84 1.88 -16.60
N THR A 41 -22.58 1.12 -15.79
CA THR A 41 -22.86 1.43 -14.38
C THR A 41 -22.13 0.51 -13.41
N GLU A 42 -21.41 -0.47 -13.94
CA GLU A 42 -20.70 -1.48 -13.16
C GLU A 42 -19.30 -1.00 -12.73
N THR A 43 -18.85 -1.47 -11.56
CA THR A 43 -17.50 -1.23 -11.05
C THR A 43 -16.59 -2.38 -11.44
N LEU A 44 -15.56 -2.09 -12.24
CA LEU A 44 -14.58 -3.08 -12.68
C LEU A 44 -13.41 -3.20 -11.69
N LYS A 45 -13.01 -4.43 -11.36
CA LYS A 45 -11.80 -4.69 -10.58
C LYS A 45 -10.58 -4.60 -11.50
N ALA A 46 -9.78 -3.56 -11.34
CA ALA A 46 -8.53 -3.39 -12.09
C ALA A 46 -7.32 -3.93 -11.31
N ARG A 47 -6.38 -4.55 -12.02
CA ARG A 47 -5.05 -4.92 -11.50
C ARG A 47 -4.00 -4.50 -12.53
N ALA A 48 -2.97 -3.78 -12.09
CA ALA A 48 -1.80 -3.46 -12.89
C ALA A 48 -0.59 -4.23 -12.36
N ARG A 49 0.28 -4.70 -13.25
CA ARG A 49 1.55 -5.35 -12.92
C ARG A 49 2.64 -4.65 -13.74
N LEU A 50 3.65 -4.13 -13.05
CA LEU A 50 4.83 -3.56 -13.67
C LEU A 50 6.03 -4.46 -13.35
N GLU A 51 6.74 -4.89 -14.38
CA GLU A 51 7.95 -5.69 -14.25
C GLU A 51 9.10 -4.98 -14.95
N ILE A 52 10.28 -5.00 -14.33
CA ILE A 52 11.52 -4.56 -14.96
C ILE A 52 12.36 -5.83 -15.17
N GLN A 53 12.61 -6.17 -16.44
CA GLN A 53 13.42 -7.34 -16.76
C GLN A 53 14.81 -7.24 -16.12
N GLY A 54 15.26 -8.32 -15.50
CA GLY A 54 16.55 -8.40 -14.82
C GLY A 54 16.58 -7.81 -13.41
N LEU A 55 15.47 -7.28 -12.88
CA LEU A 55 15.36 -6.87 -11.48
C LEU A 55 14.47 -7.83 -10.67
N PRO A 56 14.84 -8.11 -9.41
CA PRO A 56 13.92 -8.69 -8.43
C PRO A 56 12.55 -8.02 -8.47
N THR A 57 11.48 -8.81 -8.58
CA THR A 57 10.13 -8.26 -8.63
C THR A 57 9.54 -8.19 -7.22
N ASP A 58 9.97 -7.18 -6.47
CA ASP A 58 9.25 -6.72 -5.28
C ASP A 58 8.22 -5.69 -5.77
N LEU A 59 6.97 -6.12 -5.89
CA LEU A 59 5.91 -5.26 -6.40
C LEU A 59 5.12 -4.67 -5.24
N VAL A 60 5.17 -3.34 -5.09
CA VAL A 60 4.32 -2.59 -4.17
C VAL A 60 3.12 -2.03 -4.93
N ILE A 61 1.92 -2.48 -4.59
CA ILE A 61 0.65 -2.01 -5.13
C ILE A 61 -0.02 -1.14 -4.07
N GLY A 62 0.09 0.18 -4.22
CA GLY A 62 -0.55 1.16 -3.33
C GLY A 62 -1.88 1.68 -3.87
N ARG A 63 -2.89 1.81 -3.02
CA ARG A 63 -4.16 2.48 -3.31
C ARG A 63 -4.51 3.47 -2.21
N GLU A 64 -4.95 4.66 -2.58
CA GLU A 64 -5.66 5.56 -1.66
C GLU A 64 -7.17 5.42 -1.84
N GLN A 65 -7.88 5.46 -0.72
CA GLN A 65 -9.33 5.48 -0.64
C GLN A 65 -9.77 6.60 0.30
N TYR A 66 -11.00 7.05 0.13
CA TYR A 66 -11.53 8.17 0.91
C TYR A 66 -12.90 7.85 1.48
N TYR A 67 -13.17 8.39 2.66
CA TYR A 67 -14.51 8.51 3.21
C TYR A 67 -14.86 9.99 3.33
N ASP A 68 -16.06 10.34 2.88
CA ASP A 68 -16.50 11.73 2.79
C ASP A 68 -17.08 12.20 4.12
N ILE A 69 -16.64 13.37 4.58
CA ILE A 69 -17.17 14.04 5.76
C ILE A 69 -17.67 15.43 5.39
N ASP A 70 -18.62 15.92 6.17
CA ASP A 70 -19.21 17.25 6.04
C ASP A 70 -19.06 18.03 7.34
N GLY A 71 -19.03 19.36 7.23
CA GLY A 71 -18.96 20.25 8.39
C GLY A 71 -18.53 21.66 8.03
N THR A 72 -18.86 22.61 8.91
CA THR A 72 -18.49 24.02 8.80
C THR A 72 -17.68 24.53 10.00
N SER A 73 -17.38 23.64 10.96
CA SER A 73 -16.52 23.88 12.12
C SER A 73 -15.60 22.68 12.34
N ALA A 74 -14.48 22.87 13.04
CA ALA A 74 -13.56 21.77 13.30
C ALA A 74 -14.20 20.65 14.14
N GLY A 75 -15.06 21.02 15.10
CA GLY A 75 -15.86 20.05 15.87
C GLY A 75 -16.79 19.21 14.99
N ALA A 76 -17.43 19.80 13.97
CA ALA A 76 -18.28 19.07 13.04
C ALA A 76 -17.46 18.09 12.18
N LEU A 77 -16.28 18.50 11.72
CA LEU A 77 -15.36 17.62 10.98
C LEU A 77 -14.88 16.47 11.85
N ARG A 78 -14.52 16.74 13.11
CA ARG A 78 -14.11 15.73 14.07
C ARG A 78 -15.21 14.71 14.34
N GLU A 79 -16.45 15.17 14.46
CA GLU A 79 -17.62 14.29 14.61
C GLU A 79 -17.87 13.46 13.33
N GLY A 80 -17.71 14.05 12.15
CA GLY A 80 -17.75 13.34 10.87
C GLY A 80 -16.73 12.20 10.81
N ILE A 81 -15.48 12.47 11.20
CA ILE A 81 -14.40 11.47 11.32
C ILE A 81 -14.78 10.38 12.33
N ARG A 82 -15.23 10.75 13.52
CA ARG A 82 -15.64 9.78 14.56
C ARG A 82 -16.77 8.87 14.10
N ARG A 83 -17.69 9.36 13.27
CA ARG A 83 -18.83 8.59 12.79
C ARG A 83 -18.47 7.70 11.59
N LEU A 84 -17.79 8.26 10.59
CA LEU A 84 -17.61 7.66 9.27
C LEU A 84 -16.21 7.06 9.05
N GLY A 85 -15.26 7.38 9.92
CA GLY A 85 -13.90 6.87 9.82
C GLY A 85 -13.82 5.36 10.02
N PRO A 86 -12.73 4.74 9.54
CA PRO A 86 -12.48 3.32 9.70
C PRO A 86 -12.50 2.92 11.19
N LYS A 87 -12.98 1.71 11.46
CA LYS A 87 -13.05 1.17 12.82
C LYS A 87 -11.96 0.14 13.04
N ASP A 88 -11.30 0.22 14.19
CA ASP A 88 -10.43 -0.87 14.64
C ASP A 88 -11.25 -2.06 15.16
N ALA A 89 -10.56 -3.11 15.61
CA ALA A 89 -11.21 -4.32 16.15
C ALA A 89 -12.07 -4.07 17.41
N SER A 90 -11.82 -2.96 18.13
CA SER A 90 -12.61 -2.55 19.30
C SER A 90 -13.84 -1.72 18.93
N GLY A 91 -13.98 -1.33 17.66
CA GLY A 91 -15.01 -0.40 17.20
C GLY A 91 -14.64 1.07 17.37
N THR A 92 -13.41 1.37 17.79
CA THR A 92 -12.91 2.74 17.94
C THR A 92 -12.65 3.33 16.56
N SER A 93 -13.10 4.58 16.36
CA SER A 93 -12.87 5.28 15.09
C SER A 93 -11.44 5.76 14.99
N LEU A 94 -10.80 5.47 13.86
CA LEU A 94 -9.52 6.03 13.48
C LEU A 94 -9.73 7.17 12.49
N ASP A 95 -8.84 8.16 12.54
CA ASP A 95 -8.82 9.27 11.60
C ASP A 95 -8.47 8.79 10.18
N ALA A 96 -7.52 7.86 10.08
CA ALA A 96 -7.11 7.21 8.85
C ALA A 96 -6.59 5.80 9.21
N VAL A 97 -6.38 4.97 8.18
CA VAL A 97 -5.74 3.67 8.39
C VAL A 97 -4.97 3.25 7.15
N THR A 98 -3.80 2.65 7.38
CA THR A 98 -3.02 1.95 6.38
C THR A 98 -3.13 0.45 6.61
N VAL A 99 -3.84 -0.23 5.71
CA VAL A 99 -3.95 -1.69 5.69
C VAL A 99 -2.99 -2.25 4.66
N TRP A 100 -2.27 -3.31 5.02
CA TRP A 100 -1.34 -3.97 4.12
C TRP A 100 -1.48 -5.50 4.15
N ASP A 101 -1.11 -6.12 3.03
CA ASP A 101 -1.09 -7.57 2.83
C ASP A 101 0.17 -7.95 2.07
N LEU A 102 0.85 -9.00 2.52
CA LEU A 102 2.06 -9.54 1.89
C LEU A 102 1.75 -10.91 1.29
N GLN A 103 2.03 -11.05 0.01
CA GLN A 103 1.85 -12.28 -0.75
C GLN A 103 3.18 -12.68 -1.37
N TRP A 104 3.52 -13.96 -1.30
CA TRP A 104 4.73 -14.47 -1.92
C TRP A 104 4.49 -15.81 -2.60
N THR A 105 5.23 -16.03 -3.67
CA THR A 105 5.22 -17.28 -4.44
C THR A 105 6.63 -17.63 -4.86
N TYR A 106 6.96 -18.91 -4.91
CA TYR A 106 8.26 -19.42 -5.32
C TYR A 106 8.14 -20.87 -5.79
N LYS A 107 9.23 -21.42 -6.31
CA LYS A 107 9.44 -22.86 -6.52
C LYS A 107 10.64 -23.31 -5.71
N ALA A 108 10.48 -24.32 -4.86
CA ALA A 108 11.61 -25.02 -4.27
C ALA A 108 12.12 -26.08 -5.24
N VAL A 109 13.40 -25.98 -5.61
CA VAL A 109 14.02 -26.90 -6.57
C VAL A 109 15.42 -27.31 -6.09
N PRO A 110 15.91 -28.51 -6.45
CA PRO A 110 17.29 -28.89 -6.23
C PRO A 110 18.25 -27.90 -6.90
N VAL A 111 19.39 -27.64 -6.26
CA VAL A 111 20.43 -26.72 -6.77
C VAL A 111 21.04 -27.29 -8.06
N SER A 112 21.29 -28.60 -8.11
CA SER A 112 21.73 -29.28 -9.33
C SER A 112 21.44 -30.78 -9.27
N ALA A 113 21.74 -31.52 -10.35
CA ALA A 113 21.65 -32.97 -10.35
C ALA A 113 22.67 -33.64 -9.40
N ALA A 114 23.78 -32.96 -9.08
CA ALA A 114 24.83 -33.45 -8.18
C ALA A 114 24.67 -32.96 -6.73
N ASP A 115 23.89 -31.88 -6.52
CA ASP A 115 23.61 -31.28 -5.22
C ASP A 115 22.10 -31.32 -4.98
N SER A 116 21.68 -32.29 -4.16
CA SER A 116 20.27 -32.51 -3.81
C SER A 116 19.74 -31.47 -2.82
N SER A 117 20.57 -30.54 -2.32
CA SER A 117 20.07 -29.43 -1.53
C SER A 117 19.15 -28.56 -2.39
N CYS A 118 18.16 -27.93 -1.75
CA CYS A 118 17.18 -27.12 -2.45
C CYS A 118 17.40 -25.63 -2.19
N ALA A 119 17.05 -24.84 -3.21
CA ALA A 119 16.98 -23.39 -3.17
C ALA A 119 15.65 -22.91 -3.77
N LEU A 120 15.27 -21.67 -3.48
CA LEU A 120 14.10 -21.05 -4.07
C LEU A 120 14.43 -20.47 -5.46
N GLN A 121 13.57 -20.74 -6.43
CA GLN A 121 13.54 -20.11 -7.75
C GLN A 121 12.20 -19.42 -7.98
N ASP A 122 12.15 -18.54 -8.99
CA ASP A 122 10.95 -17.75 -9.34
C ASP A 122 10.31 -17.00 -8.16
N LEU A 123 11.13 -16.59 -7.17
CA LEU A 123 10.67 -15.89 -5.98
C LEU A 123 10.06 -14.53 -6.38
N LYS A 124 8.81 -14.33 -5.96
CA LYS A 124 8.06 -13.10 -6.13
C LYS A 124 7.46 -12.71 -4.79
N VAL A 125 7.64 -11.45 -4.40
CA VAL A 125 7.00 -10.86 -3.21
C VAL A 125 6.15 -9.68 -3.69
N THR A 126 4.89 -9.66 -3.27
CA THR A 126 3.93 -8.60 -3.60
C THR A 126 3.37 -8.02 -2.32
N LEU A 127 3.55 -6.72 -2.16
CA LEU A 127 2.97 -5.93 -1.07
C LEU A 127 1.77 -5.16 -1.62
N ASN A 128 0.59 -5.41 -1.06
CA ASN A 128 -0.58 -4.58 -1.30
C ASN A 128 -0.74 -3.62 -0.12
N VAL A 129 -0.89 -2.32 -0.39
CA VAL A 129 -1.11 -1.28 0.63
C VAL A 129 -2.34 -0.48 0.25
N THR A 130 -3.28 -0.34 1.17
CA THR A 130 -4.44 0.55 1.03
C THR A 130 -4.44 1.57 2.16
N VAL A 131 -4.45 2.85 1.82
CA VAL A 131 -4.57 3.95 2.78
C VAL A 131 -5.96 4.55 2.66
N THR A 132 -6.68 4.63 3.77
CA THR A 132 -8.02 5.24 3.83
C THR A 132 -7.92 6.57 4.57
N LEU A 133 -8.27 7.66 3.88
CA LEU A 133 -8.15 9.04 4.40
C LEU A 133 -9.53 9.73 4.46
N PRO A 134 -9.74 10.69 5.37
CA PRO A 134 -10.92 11.51 5.31
C PRO A 134 -10.83 12.49 4.13
N ARG A 135 -11.96 12.74 3.47
CA ARG A 135 -12.07 13.77 2.43
C ARG A 135 -13.18 14.74 2.81
N TRP A 136 -12.85 16.03 2.74
CA TRP A 136 -13.78 17.11 3.01
C TRP A 136 -13.75 18.09 1.85
N THR A 137 -14.93 18.41 1.32
CA THR A 137 -15.12 19.47 0.34
C THR A 137 -15.71 20.68 1.06
N PRO A 138 -14.90 21.71 1.36
CA PRO A 138 -15.37 22.81 2.20
C PRO A 138 -16.46 23.62 1.49
N PRO A 139 -17.62 23.85 2.14
CA PRO A 139 -18.62 24.80 1.65
C PRO A 139 -18.03 26.21 1.50
N ALA A 140 -18.59 27.01 0.60
CA ALA A 140 -18.12 28.38 0.33
C ALA A 140 -18.13 29.29 1.57
N SER A 141 -19.06 29.03 2.51
CA SER A 141 -19.26 29.77 3.76
C SER A 141 -18.20 29.53 4.84
N VAL A 142 -17.29 28.58 4.64
CA VAL A 142 -16.30 28.20 5.67
C VAL A 142 -15.18 29.22 5.80
N SER A 143 -14.70 29.47 7.01
CA SER A 143 -13.60 30.41 7.26
C SER A 143 -12.29 29.97 6.58
N ALA A 144 -11.44 30.94 6.21
CA ALA A 144 -10.10 30.64 5.69
C ALA A 144 -9.25 29.88 6.72
N SER A 145 -9.39 30.24 8.00
CA SER A 145 -8.68 29.58 9.10
C SER A 145 -9.03 28.09 9.20
N LEU A 146 -10.31 27.71 9.07
CA LEU A 146 -10.68 26.29 9.14
C LEU A 146 -10.15 25.49 7.94
N ARG A 147 -10.16 26.10 6.74
CA ARG A 147 -9.56 25.50 5.54
C ARG A 147 -8.08 25.25 5.71
N GLU A 148 -7.36 26.19 6.32
CA GLU A 148 -5.95 26.02 6.64
C GLU A 148 -5.73 24.93 7.68
N SER A 149 -6.45 24.97 8.81
CA SER A 149 -6.35 23.94 9.85
C SER A 149 -6.61 22.54 9.30
N TRP A 150 -7.60 22.37 8.42
CA TRP A 150 -7.85 21.10 7.74
C TRP A 150 -6.69 20.66 6.85
N ARG A 151 -6.14 21.58 6.05
CA ARG A 151 -5.01 21.28 5.16
C ARG A 151 -3.79 20.81 5.95
N THR A 152 -3.46 21.52 7.03
CA THR A 152 -2.36 21.16 7.94
C THR A 152 -2.62 19.81 8.60
N TYR A 153 -3.80 19.60 9.18
CA TYR A 153 -4.20 18.33 9.77
C TYR A 153 -4.06 17.16 8.78
N LEU A 154 -4.63 17.26 7.58
CA LEU A 154 -4.59 16.19 6.58
C LEU A 154 -3.16 15.91 6.08
N GLN A 155 -2.31 16.94 6.00
CA GLN A 155 -0.89 16.76 5.70
C GLN A 155 -0.20 15.92 6.77
N HIS A 156 -0.45 16.21 8.05
CA HIS A 156 0.13 15.43 9.15
C HIS A 156 -0.42 13.99 9.20
N VAL A 157 -1.71 13.79 8.92
CA VAL A 157 -2.29 12.44 8.78
C VAL A 157 -1.56 11.67 7.67
N ARG A 158 -1.36 12.29 6.50
CA ARG A 158 -0.63 11.63 5.39
C ARG A 158 0.81 11.28 5.76
N VAL A 159 1.50 12.12 6.54
CA VAL A 159 2.85 11.81 7.04
C VAL A 159 2.82 10.60 7.97
N HIS A 160 1.84 10.52 8.85
CA HIS A 160 1.66 9.39 9.76
C HIS A 160 1.40 8.09 8.98
N GLU A 161 0.44 8.09 8.05
CA GLU A 161 0.12 6.92 7.19
C GLU A 161 1.30 6.50 6.30
N ALA A 162 2.09 7.46 5.81
CA ALA A 162 3.30 7.17 5.05
C ALA A 162 4.35 6.41 5.89
N GLY A 163 4.38 6.63 7.21
CA GLY A 163 5.22 5.86 8.12
C GLY A 163 4.83 4.38 8.21
N HIS A 164 3.54 4.08 8.35
CA HIS A 164 3.02 2.71 8.29
C HIS A 164 3.36 2.03 6.98
N ARG A 165 3.12 2.73 5.86
CA ARG A 165 3.49 2.24 4.53
C ARG A 165 4.99 1.92 4.43
N ALA A 166 5.85 2.81 4.91
CA ALA A 166 7.30 2.59 4.87
C ALA A 166 7.73 1.38 5.72
N ILE A 167 7.05 1.10 6.85
CA ILE A 167 7.27 -0.12 7.63
C ILE A 167 6.90 -1.35 6.81
N ALA A 168 5.74 -1.34 6.14
CA ALA A 168 5.29 -2.46 5.31
C ALA A 168 6.22 -2.70 4.10
N GLU A 169 6.70 -1.64 3.45
CA GLU A 169 7.67 -1.71 2.34
C GLU A 169 9.01 -2.30 2.81
N ARG A 170 9.52 -1.88 3.97
CA ARG A 170 10.70 -2.51 4.58
C ARG A 170 10.47 -3.98 4.87
N ASN A 171 9.30 -4.33 5.41
CA ASN A 171 8.96 -5.72 5.70
C ASN A 171 8.93 -6.61 4.45
N ALA A 172 8.43 -6.09 3.33
CA ALA A 172 8.46 -6.77 2.04
C ALA A 172 9.90 -7.05 1.57
N ALA A 173 10.78 -6.05 1.68
CA ALA A 173 12.19 -6.17 1.32
C ALA A 173 12.94 -7.14 2.25
N ASP A 174 12.63 -7.13 3.55
CA ASP A 174 13.18 -8.07 4.53
C ASP A 174 12.77 -9.51 4.18
N LEU A 175 11.49 -9.71 3.84
CA LEU A 175 10.96 -11.01 3.39
C LEU A 175 11.68 -11.51 2.14
N TYR A 176 11.80 -10.68 1.11
CA TYR A 176 12.47 -11.08 -0.13
C TYR A 176 13.92 -11.51 0.13
N ARG A 177 14.68 -10.70 0.88
CA ARG A 177 16.09 -11.01 1.22
C ARG A 177 16.21 -12.28 2.04
N ALA A 178 15.35 -12.48 3.03
CA ALA A 178 15.37 -13.66 3.87
C ALA A 178 15.09 -14.92 3.05
N LEU A 179 14.04 -14.91 2.22
CA LEU A 179 13.65 -16.04 1.38
C LEU A 179 14.71 -16.39 0.32
N LEU A 180 15.30 -15.39 -0.34
CA LEU A 180 16.34 -15.60 -1.36
C LEU A 180 17.57 -16.34 -0.80
N GLY A 181 17.89 -16.10 0.47
CA GLY A 181 19.02 -16.72 1.17
C GLY A 181 18.77 -18.16 1.64
N LEU A 182 17.54 -18.65 1.62
CA LEU A 182 17.22 -19.96 2.21
C LEU A 182 17.79 -21.12 1.40
N ARG A 183 18.36 -22.09 2.12
CA ARG A 183 18.80 -23.39 1.58
C ARG A 183 18.42 -24.48 2.58
N ALA A 184 18.09 -25.67 2.09
CA ALA A 184 17.83 -26.82 2.94
C ALA A 184 18.24 -28.13 2.24
N ALA A 185 18.39 -29.22 3.01
CA ALA A 185 18.80 -30.51 2.47
C ALA A 185 17.73 -31.15 1.57
N THR A 186 16.45 -30.85 1.80
CA THR A 186 15.34 -31.27 0.93
C THR A 186 14.40 -30.10 0.64
N CYS A 187 13.67 -30.19 -0.47
CA CYS A 187 12.74 -29.13 -0.89
C CYS A 187 11.56 -29.00 0.08
N ALA A 188 11.10 -30.10 0.69
CA ALA A 188 10.06 -30.07 1.71
C ALA A 188 10.50 -29.32 2.98
N GLN A 189 11.77 -29.50 3.39
CA GLN A 189 12.36 -28.72 4.49
C GLN A 189 12.47 -27.24 4.12
N LEU A 190 12.89 -26.94 2.89
CA LEU A 190 12.98 -25.57 2.39
C LEU A 190 11.62 -24.88 2.39
N ASP A 191 10.58 -25.55 1.90
CA ASP A 191 9.20 -25.03 1.89
C ASP A 191 8.71 -24.73 3.31
N SER A 192 8.91 -25.67 4.24
CA SER A 192 8.53 -25.47 5.64
C SER A 192 9.29 -24.31 6.28
N GLN A 193 10.57 -24.13 5.94
CA GLN A 193 11.37 -23.01 6.42
C GLN A 193 10.90 -21.68 5.81
N ALA A 194 10.66 -21.62 4.51
CA ALA A 194 10.19 -20.44 3.81
C ALA A 194 8.83 -19.96 4.35
N SER A 195 7.88 -20.87 4.59
CA SER A 195 6.58 -20.54 5.18
C SER A 195 6.73 -19.92 6.57
N ARG A 196 7.50 -20.55 7.47
CA ARG A 196 7.76 -20.02 8.81
C ARG A 196 8.44 -18.64 8.78
N THR A 197 9.48 -18.50 7.95
CA THR A 197 10.16 -17.20 7.77
C THR A 197 9.20 -16.13 7.28
N GLY A 198 8.29 -16.46 6.37
CA GLY A 198 7.24 -15.55 5.91
C GLY A 198 6.29 -15.12 7.02
N GLU A 199 5.78 -16.08 7.79
CA GLU A 199 4.88 -15.83 8.93
C GLU A 199 5.53 -14.97 10.01
N ASP A 200 6.78 -15.26 10.37
CA ASP A 200 7.55 -14.53 11.38
C ASP A 200 7.76 -13.07 10.97
N ILE A 201 8.16 -12.84 9.70
CA ILE A 201 8.37 -11.48 9.17
C ILE A 201 7.05 -10.70 9.09
N VAL A 202 5.95 -11.35 8.69
CA VAL A 202 4.62 -10.71 8.71
C VAL A 202 4.23 -10.33 10.15
N ALA A 203 4.45 -11.20 11.12
CA ALA A 203 4.15 -10.94 12.52
C ALA A 203 4.99 -9.77 13.09
N ASP A 204 6.29 -9.73 12.78
CA ASP A 204 7.18 -8.63 13.14
C ASP A 204 6.74 -7.29 12.53
N GLY A 205 6.43 -7.26 11.22
CA GLY A 205 5.92 -6.07 10.56
C GLY A 205 4.62 -5.54 11.17
N ARG A 206 3.73 -6.44 11.61
CA ARG A 206 2.50 -6.05 12.35
C ARG A 206 2.85 -5.47 13.72
N SER A 207 3.83 -6.05 14.42
CA SER A 207 4.31 -5.55 15.70
C SER A 207 4.90 -4.14 15.58
N ARG A 208 5.78 -3.91 14.60
CA ARG A 208 6.37 -2.60 14.32
C ARG A 208 5.33 -1.54 13.96
N ASN A 209 4.31 -1.90 13.18
CA ASN A 209 3.21 -0.97 12.89
C ASN A 209 2.45 -0.55 14.15
N ARG A 210 2.11 -1.50 15.04
CA ARG A 210 1.46 -1.16 16.32
C ARG A 210 2.37 -0.33 17.24
N ALA A 211 3.66 -0.63 17.28
CA ALA A 211 4.62 0.15 18.06
C ALA A 211 4.70 1.59 17.55
N TYR A 212 4.70 1.78 16.23
CA TYR A 212 4.72 3.11 15.61
C TYR A 212 3.50 3.96 15.99
N ASP A 213 2.29 3.37 16.06
CA ASP A 213 1.10 4.05 16.59
C ASP A 213 1.31 4.51 18.04
N VAL A 214 1.81 3.62 18.90
CA VAL A 214 2.04 3.92 20.32
C VAL A 214 3.09 5.03 20.48
N GLU A 215 4.23 4.92 19.79
CA GLU A 215 5.33 5.88 19.84
C GLU A 215 4.91 7.26 19.34
N THR A 216 4.15 7.30 18.24
CA THR A 216 3.71 8.57 17.65
C THR A 216 2.45 9.13 18.32
N LYS A 217 1.85 8.38 19.25
CA LYS A 217 0.52 8.64 19.83
C LYS A 217 -0.55 8.78 18.74
N TYR A 218 -0.62 7.82 17.84
CA TYR A 218 -1.51 7.81 16.68
C TYR A 218 -1.33 9.09 15.83
N GLY A 219 -0.06 9.47 15.59
CA GLY A 219 0.31 10.65 14.82
C GLY A 219 0.25 11.99 15.55
N GLN A 220 -0.23 12.07 16.80
CA GLN A 220 -0.30 13.36 17.53
C GLN A 220 1.06 14.03 17.68
N THR A 221 2.12 13.26 17.94
CA THR A 221 3.51 13.77 18.01
C THR A 221 4.03 14.27 16.66
N GLN A 222 3.36 13.89 15.57
CA GLN A 222 3.67 14.28 14.19
C GLN A 222 2.76 15.41 13.70
N GLY A 223 1.95 16.01 14.58
CA GLY A 223 1.07 17.14 14.27
C GLY A 223 -0.35 16.74 13.85
N VAL A 224 -0.77 15.48 14.02
CA VAL A 224 -2.15 15.05 13.76
C VAL A 224 -3.08 15.63 14.83
N VAL A 225 -3.44 16.89 14.66
CA VAL A 225 -4.32 17.64 15.53
C VAL A 225 -5.24 18.50 14.67
N LEU A 226 -6.54 18.26 14.79
CA LEU A 226 -7.58 19.18 14.34
C LEU A 226 -8.15 19.80 15.60
N GLY A 227 -7.62 20.98 15.97
CA GLY A 227 -8.10 21.76 17.11
C GLY A 227 -9.52 22.29 16.89
N PRO A 228 -10.20 22.78 17.94
CA PRO A 228 -11.55 23.37 17.85
C PRO A 228 -11.62 24.56 16.88
#